data_AF-C3ZUW0-F1
#
_entry.id   AF-C3ZUW0-F1
#
_cell.length_a   1.000
_cell.length_b   1.000
_cell.length_c   1.000
_cell.angle_alpha   90.00
_cell.angle_beta   90.00
_cell.angle_gamma   90.00
#
_symmetry.space_group_name_H-M   'P 1'
#
loop_
_entity.id
_entity.type
_entity.pdbx_description
1 polymer ?
#
loop_
_entity_poly.entity_id
_entity_poly.type
_entity_poly.pdbx_seq_one_letter_code
_entity_poly.pdbx_strand_id
1 'polypeptide(L)'
;MPNEKVLCYHPEDRWMSCTLCRTARRGASTLNRALQRKIDWPQPKAPAVGSPIQDPLHFTTIDDAFSSVLQYMTTTTRQCRRYYHSCPPVSKNPEDCLHCNRFHTPQYTEVQRANPLSRAEDVHVVVAPGTYSVTAGEWGTQRQQTHVVHVDKGQSANITFTM
;
A
#
# COMPACT_ATOMS: atom_id res chain seq x y z
N MET A 1 40.42 2.29 -31.08
CA MET A 1 39.81 1.00 -30.67
C MET A 1 38.41 0.98 -31.25
N PRO A 2 38.11 0.09 -32.22
CA PRO A 2 36.88 0.16 -33.00
C PRO A 2 35.67 -0.25 -32.15
N ASN A 3 34.57 0.45 -32.40
CA ASN A 3 33.29 0.36 -31.71
C ASN A 3 32.53 -0.87 -32.20
N GLU A 4 32.69 -2.00 -31.52
CA GLU A 4 32.06 -3.26 -31.87
C GLU A 4 30.57 -3.22 -31.46
N LYS A 5 29.73 -2.78 -32.41
CA LYS A 5 28.28 -2.97 -32.31
C LYS A 5 28.00 -4.47 -32.37
N VAL A 6 27.89 -5.12 -31.21
CA VAL A 6 27.43 -6.51 -31.11
C VAL A 6 25.96 -6.55 -31.53
N LEU A 7 25.73 -6.77 -32.82
CA LEU A 7 24.43 -7.11 -33.40
C LEU A 7 24.09 -8.53 -32.96
N CYS A 8 23.24 -8.68 -31.95
CA CYS A 8 22.72 -9.98 -31.54
C CYS A 8 21.79 -10.52 -32.65
N TYR A 9 22.28 -11.42 -33.51
CA TYR A 9 21.47 -12.14 -34.49
C TYR A 9 21.12 -13.53 -33.95
N HIS A 10 19.82 -13.80 -33.73
CA HIS A 10 19.32 -15.08 -33.24
C HIS A 10 17.99 -15.46 -33.92
N PRO A 11 17.91 -16.59 -34.66
CA PRO A 11 16.64 -17.13 -35.15
C PRO A 11 15.90 -17.92 -34.05
N GLU A 12 14.58 -17.74 -33.99
CA GLU A 12 13.58 -18.53 -33.22
C GLU A 12 13.89 -18.83 -31.74
N ASP A 13 13.88 -17.78 -30.90
CA ASP A 13 13.44 -17.74 -29.49
C ASP A 13 13.69 -16.30 -28.97
N ARG A 14 13.05 -15.34 -29.66
CA ARG A 14 13.45 -13.92 -29.73
C ARG A 14 13.30 -13.14 -28.41
N TRP A 15 12.43 -13.55 -27.49
CA TRP A 15 12.16 -12.76 -26.28
C TRP A 15 13.12 -13.12 -25.13
N MET A 16 13.43 -14.41 -24.92
CA MET A 16 14.32 -14.87 -23.85
C MET A 16 15.76 -14.44 -24.10
N SER A 17 16.26 -14.69 -25.32
CA SER A 17 17.60 -14.30 -25.75
C SER A 17 17.80 -12.79 -25.66
N CYS A 18 16.83 -11.99 -26.12
CA CYS A 18 16.87 -10.53 -26.01
C CYS A 18 16.84 -10.03 -24.55
N THR A 19 16.07 -10.69 -23.68
CA THR A 19 16.00 -10.35 -22.24
C THR A 19 17.32 -10.63 -21.56
N LEU A 20 17.94 -11.79 -21.79
CA LEU A 20 19.24 -12.16 -21.23
C LEU A 20 20.36 -11.22 -21.72
N CYS A 21 20.40 -10.89 -23.01
CA CYS A 21 21.38 -9.93 -23.52
C CYS A 21 21.17 -8.53 -22.92
N ARG A 22 19.92 -8.11 -22.72
CA ARG A 22 19.60 -6.81 -22.11
C ARG A 22 20.00 -6.78 -20.64
N THR A 23 19.73 -7.82 -19.87
CA THR A 23 20.12 -7.88 -18.45
C THR A 23 21.64 -7.94 -18.32
N ALA A 24 22.33 -8.73 -19.14
CA ALA A 24 23.80 -8.79 -19.17
C ALA A 24 24.43 -7.41 -19.45
N ARG A 25 23.94 -6.69 -20.47
CA ARG A 25 24.42 -5.33 -20.78
C ARG A 25 24.17 -4.34 -19.65
N ARG A 26 22.97 -4.37 -19.05
CA ARG A 26 22.65 -3.48 -17.91
C ARG A 26 23.49 -3.82 -16.68
N GLY A 27 23.72 -5.10 -16.40
CA GLY A 27 24.60 -5.57 -15.33
C GLY A 27 26.03 -5.06 -15.51
N ALA A 28 26.62 -5.25 -16.69
CA ALA A 28 27.95 -4.75 -17.01
C ALA A 28 28.06 -3.23 -16.89
N SER A 29 27.07 -2.49 -17.39
CA SER A 29 27.01 -1.03 -17.24
C SER A 29 26.93 -0.58 -15.77
N THR A 30 26.16 -1.30 -14.95
CA THR A 30 25.99 -1.00 -13.53
C THR A 30 27.28 -1.28 -12.76
N LEU A 31 27.94 -2.41 -13.03
CA LEU A 31 29.23 -2.77 -12.46
C LEU A 31 30.30 -1.72 -12.80
N ASN A 32 30.42 -1.34 -14.08
CA ASN A 32 31.38 -0.32 -14.49
C ASN A 32 31.13 1.03 -13.81
N ARG A 33 29.85 1.44 -13.66
CA ARG A 33 29.49 2.65 -12.92
C ARG A 33 29.83 2.55 -11.43
N ALA A 34 29.69 1.37 -10.82
CA ALA A 34 30.05 1.14 -9.43
C ALA A 34 31.57 1.16 -9.23
N LEU A 35 32.34 0.50 -10.10
CA LEU A 35 33.80 0.48 -10.05
C LEU A 35 34.42 1.87 -10.24
N GLN A 36 33.80 2.75 -11.05
CA GLN A 36 34.27 4.12 -11.24
C GLN A 36 33.93 5.05 -10.07
N ARG A 37 33.03 4.66 -9.17
CA ARG A 37 32.78 5.41 -7.94
C ARG A 37 33.87 5.03 -6.94
N LYS A 38 34.92 5.85 -6.86
CA LYS A 38 35.70 5.92 -5.62
C LYS A 38 34.76 6.45 -4.53
N ILE A 39 34.23 5.53 -3.73
CA ILE A 39 33.47 5.88 -2.53
C ILE A 39 34.51 6.02 -1.42
N ASP A 40 34.94 7.25 -1.16
CA ASP A 40 35.62 7.58 0.08
C ASP A 40 34.58 7.54 1.19
N TRP A 41 34.51 6.39 1.87
CA TRP A 41 33.71 6.29 3.07
C TRP A 41 34.31 7.22 4.12
N PRO A 42 33.52 8.15 4.70
CA PRO A 42 34.01 8.96 5.79
C PRO A 42 34.47 8.02 6.91
N GLN A 43 35.72 8.16 7.37
CA GLN A 43 36.16 7.40 8.52
C GLN A 43 35.21 7.66 9.69
N PRO A 44 34.84 6.61 10.46
CA PRO A 44 34.05 6.79 11.66
C PRO A 44 34.75 7.83 12.54
N LYS A 45 34.14 9.00 12.71
CA LYS A 45 34.64 9.97 13.70
C LYS A 45 34.57 9.28 15.04
N ALA A 46 35.69 9.19 15.75
CA ALA A 46 35.69 8.82 17.16
C ALA A 46 34.63 9.69 17.88
N PRO A 47 33.80 9.10 18.76
CA PRO A 47 32.67 9.82 19.34
C PRO A 47 33.19 11.05 20.08
N ALA A 48 32.78 12.22 19.59
CA ALA A 48 33.01 13.47 20.29
C ALA A 48 32.16 13.43 21.56
N VAL A 49 32.84 13.36 22.71
CA VAL A 49 32.25 13.50 24.04
C VAL A 49 31.43 14.79 24.04
N GLY A 50 30.10 14.69 24.06
CA GLY A 50 29.20 15.82 24.32
C GLY A 50 28.25 16.27 23.20
N SER A 51 28.08 15.52 22.10
CA SER A 51 26.96 15.79 21.18
C SER A 51 25.77 14.91 21.55
N PRO A 52 24.55 15.44 21.80
CA PRO A 52 23.34 14.62 21.91
C PRO A 52 22.91 14.24 20.48
N ILE A 53 23.76 13.49 19.80
CA ILE A 53 23.35 12.73 18.64
C ILE A 53 22.54 11.59 19.25
N GLN A 54 21.22 11.68 19.13
CA GLN A 54 20.36 10.54 19.46
C GLN A 54 20.90 9.36 18.67
N ASP A 55 21.43 8.37 19.39
CA ASP A 55 21.74 7.08 18.81
C ASP A 55 20.55 6.60 17.97
N PRO A 56 20.78 5.93 16.83
CA PRO A 56 19.71 5.39 16.00
C PRO A 56 18.71 4.68 16.92
N LEU A 57 17.41 5.06 16.84
CA LEU A 57 16.36 4.48 17.69
C LEU A 57 16.57 2.96 17.75
N HIS A 58 17.03 2.47 18.89
CA HIS A 58 16.96 1.05 19.19
C HIS A 58 15.47 0.80 19.31
N PHE A 59 14.83 0.31 18.25
CA PHE A 59 13.42 -0.06 18.30
C PHE A 59 13.30 -1.10 19.41
N THR A 60 12.77 -0.67 20.55
CA THR A 60 12.77 -1.48 21.78
C THR A 60 11.86 -2.68 21.65
N THR A 61 10.91 -2.59 20.70
CA THR A 61 9.99 -3.65 20.32
C THR A 61 9.82 -3.68 18.80
N ILE A 62 9.31 -4.81 18.28
CA ILE A 62 8.94 -4.95 16.87
C ILE A 62 7.82 -3.95 16.50
N ASP A 63 6.90 -3.67 17.43
CA ASP A 63 5.81 -2.72 17.23
C ASP A 63 6.32 -1.28 17.06
N ASP A 64 7.40 -0.89 17.76
CA ASP A 64 8.03 0.42 17.57
C ASP A 64 8.62 0.57 16.16
N ALA A 65 9.20 -0.50 15.62
CA ALA A 65 9.75 -0.51 14.27
C ALA A 65 8.65 -0.31 13.23
N PHE A 66 7.54 -1.05 13.35
CA PHE A 66 6.39 -0.86 12.46
C PHE A 66 5.75 0.52 12.62
N SER A 67 5.62 1.01 13.85
CA SER A 67 5.08 2.34 14.14
C SER A 67 5.92 3.44 13.48
N SER A 68 7.25 3.33 13.54
CA SER A 68 8.18 4.24 12.87
C SER A 68 8.03 4.22 11.35
N VAL A 69 7.94 3.03 10.74
CA VAL A 69 7.71 2.91 9.30
C VAL A 69 6.37 3.52 8.91
N LEU A 70 5.30 3.24 9.65
CA LEU A 70 3.98 3.83 9.40
C LEU A 70 3.99 5.35 9.55
N GLN A 71 4.66 5.88 10.58
CA GLN A 71 4.82 7.31 10.79
C GLN A 71 5.60 7.96 9.65
N TYR A 72 6.66 7.31 9.17
CA TYR A 72 7.46 7.78 8.04
C TYR A 72 6.63 7.78 6.75
N MET A 73 5.91 6.69 6.45
CA MET A 73 5.02 6.60 5.28
C MET A 73 3.92 7.66 5.32
N THR A 74 3.32 7.89 6.49
CA THR A 74 2.30 8.93 6.69
C THR A 74 2.87 10.33 6.47
N THR A 75 4.05 10.59 7.04
CA THR A 75 4.72 11.88 6.93
C THR A 75 5.13 12.16 5.49
N THR A 76 5.75 11.20 4.81
CA THR A 76 6.17 11.34 3.41
C THR A 76 4.97 11.56 2.48
N THR A 77 3.88 10.81 2.66
CA THR A 77 2.63 11.01 1.89
C THR A 77 2.07 12.41 2.09
N ARG A 78 2.05 12.91 3.34
CA ARG A 78 1.59 14.27 3.66
C ARG A 78 2.46 15.34 3.01
N GLN A 79 3.79 15.22 3.08
CA GLN A 79 4.69 16.20 2.47
C GLN A 79 4.60 16.18 0.94
N CYS A 80 4.46 15.00 0.34
CA CYS A 80 4.21 14.84 -1.09
C CYS A 80 2.95 15.59 -1.53
N ARG A 81 1.84 15.40 -0.81
CA ARG A 81 0.60 16.14 -1.06
C ARG A 81 0.77 17.65 -0.92
N ARG A 82 1.46 18.12 0.13
CA ARG A 82 1.72 19.55 0.34
C ARG A 82 2.53 20.15 -0.81
N TYR A 83 3.57 19.46 -1.27
CA TYR A 83 4.39 19.90 -2.39
C TYR A 83 3.53 20.13 -3.64
N TYR A 84 2.79 19.11 -4.10
CA TYR A 84 1.97 19.22 -5.31
C TYR A 84 0.77 20.18 -5.16
N HIS A 85 0.31 20.43 -3.95
CA HIS A 85 -0.70 21.46 -3.68
C HIS A 85 -0.11 22.88 -3.71
N SER A 86 1.16 23.05 -3.33
CA SER A 86 1.85 24.34 -3.36
C SER A 86 2.35 24.75 -4.75
N CYS A 87 2.48 23.79 -5.67
CA CYS A 87 2.92 24.05 -7.04
C CYS A 87 1.83 24.76 -7.87
N PRO A 88 2.15 25.87 -8.56
CA PRO A 88 1.24 26.53 -9.50
C PRO A 88 0.79 25.59 -10.63
N PRO A 89 -0.42 25.77 -11.19
CA PRO A 89 -0.91 24.93 -12.29
C PRO A 89 0.01 24.91 -13.52
N VAL A 90 0.73 26.00 -13.77
CA VAL A 90 1.69 26.15 -14.89
C VAL A 90 2.91 25.24 -14.75
N SER A 91 3.29 24.86 -13.53
CA SER A 91 4.48 24.03 -13.29
C SER A 91 4.17 22.54 -13.24
N LYS A 92 2.89 22.14 -13.36
CA LYS A 92 2.47 20.74 -13.29
C LYS A 92 2.59 20.11 -14.66
N ASN A 93 3.43 19.10 -14.78
CA ASN A 93 3.52 18.29 -15.97
C ASN A 93 2.46 17.16 -15.93
N PRO A 94 2.22 16.45 -17.05
CA PRO A 94 1.27 15.34 -17.08
C PRO A 94 1.59 14.20 -16.10
N GLU A 95 2.87 13.96 -15.80
CA GLU A 95 3.31 12.94 -14.86
C GLU A 95 2.95 13.32 -13.41
N ASP A 96 3.04 14.59 -13.05
CA ASP A 96 2.61 15.12 -11.74
C ASP A 96 1.11 14.91 -11.53
N CYS A 97 0.32 15.15 -12.60
CA CYS A 97 -1.12 14.90 -12.59
C CYS A 97 -1.42 13.40 -12.41
N LEU A 98 -0.71 12.52 -13.13
CA LEU A 98 -0.85 11.07 -12.98
C LEU A 98 -0.46 10.58 -11.57
N HIS A 99 0.64 11.10 -11.01
CA HIS A 99 1.04 10.84 -9.63
C HIS A 99 -0.06 11.24 -8.64
N CYS A 100 -0.56 12.47 -8.74
CA CYS A 100 -1.61 12.98 -7.85
C CYS A 100 -2.89 12.13 -7.96
N ASN A 101 -3.29 11.77 -9.18
CA ASN A 101 -4.47 10.93 -9.42
C ASN A 101 -4.30 9.50 -8.90
N ARG A 102 -3.08 8.99 -8.80
CA ARG A 102 -2.82 7.62 -8.33
C ARG A 102 -2.67 7.52 -6.81
N PHE A 103 -2.02 8.49 -6.18
CA PHE A 103 -1.59 8.39 -4.78
C PHE A 103 -2.26 9.39 -3.84
N HIS A 104 -2.96 10.40 -4.39
CA HIS A 104 -3.67 11.42 -3.60
C HIS A 104 -5.14 11.53 -3.96
N THR A 105 -5.66 10.62 -4.79
CA THR A 105 -7.09 10.45 -4.96
C THR A 105 -7.72 10.06 -3.62
N PRO A 106 -8.79 10.74 -3.20
CA PRO A 106 -9.46 10.44 -1.93
C PRO A 106 -10.04 9.02 -1.88
N GLN A 107 -10.12 8.34 -3.02
CA GLN A 107 -10.75 7.03 -3.23
C GLN A 107 -10.14 5.90 -2.38
N TYR A 108 -8.86 5.96 -1.98
CA TYR A 108 -8.29 4.93 -1.08
C TYR A 108 -8.75 5.10 0.38
N THR A 109 -9.09 6.32 0.79
CA THR A 109 -9.63 6.65 2.11
C THR A 109 -11.15 6.78 2.12
N GLU A 110 -11.80 6.87 0.96
CA GLU A 110 -13.24 6.74 0.86
C GLU A 110 -13.60 5.27 1.02
N VAL A 111 -14.15 4.94 2.18
CA VAL A 111 -15.05 3.78 2.31
C VAL A 111 -16.02 3.88 1.13
N GLN A 112 -15.94 2.94 0.19
CA GLN A 112 -16.82 2.92 -0.98
C GLN A 112 -18.26 3.06 -0.49
N ARG A 113 -18.88 4.24 -0.70
CA ARG A 113 -20.27 4.49 -0.33
C ARG A 113 -21.26 3.87 -1.32
N ALA A 114 -20.79 3.03 -2.23
CA ALA A 114 -21.69 2.20 -3.00
C ALA A 114 -22.22 1.12 -2.06
N ASN A 115 -23.50 1.20 -1.71
CA ASN A 115 -24.17 0.14 -0.95
C ASN A 115 -24.03 -1.18 -1.74
N PRO A 116 -23.24 -2.17 -1.28
CA PRO A 116 -23.12 -3.44 -1.97
C PRO A 116 -24.46 -4.21 -1.97
N LEU A 117 -25.37 -3.85 -1.06
CA LEU A 117 -26.72 -4.38 -0.90
C LEU A 117 -27.76 -3.54 -1.66
N SER A 118 -27.50 -3.25 -2.94
CA SER A 118 -28.45 -2.50 -3.81
C SER A 118 -29.78 -3.22 -4.05
N ARG A 119 -29.94 -4.45 -3.53
CA ARG A 119 -31.13 -5.28 -3.63
C ARG A 119 -31.51 -5.76 -2.24
N ALA A 120 -32.79 -5.62 -1.89
CA ALA A 120 -33.34 -6.23 -0.70
C ALA A 120 -33.47 -7.74 -0.93
N GLU A 121 -32.76 -8.54 -0.14
CA GLU A 121 -32.83 -10.00 -0.17
C GLU A 121 -33.07 -10.50 1.25
N ASP A 122 -33.93 -11.51 1.40
CA ASP A 122 -34.15 -12.19 2.67
C ASP A 122 -32.97 -13.13 2.96
N VAL A 123 -32.42 -13.07 4.18
CA VAL A 123 -31.29 -13.90 4.60
C VAL A 123 -31.81 -15.06 5.44
N HIS A 124 -31.51 -16.30 5.03
CA HIS A 124 -31.80 -17.50 5.80
C HIS A 124 -30.53 -18.03 6.48
N VAL A 125 -30.58 -18.21 7.80
CA VAL A 125 -29.46 -18.73 8.59
C VAL A 125 -29.92 -19.95 9.38
N VAL A 126 -29.21 -21.06 9.23
CA VAL A 126 -29.45 -22.30 9.98
C VAL A 126 -28.46 -22.36 11.14
N VAL A 127 -28.98 -22.52 12.36
CA VAL A 127 -28.21 -22.56 13.59
C VAL A 127 -28.57 -23.78 14.43
N ALA A 128 -27.71 -24.13 15.39
CA ALA A 128 -28.04 -25.11 16.41
C ALA A 128 -29.16 -24.58 17.34
N PRO A 129 -29.83 -25.43 18.12
CA PRO A 129 -30.76 -24.95 19.12
C PRO A 129 -30.06 -24.08 20.17
N GLY A 130 -30.65 -22.94 20.52
CA GLY A 130 -30.06 -21.98 21.45
C GLY A 130 -30.67 -20.59 21.40
N THR A 131 -30.11 -19.67 22.18
CA THR A 131 -30.50 -18.25 22.21
C THR A 131 -29.47 -17.43 21.44
N TYR A 132 -29.95 -16.65 20.47
CA TYR A 132 -29.13 -15.85 19.57
C TYR A 132 -29.51 -14.38 19.65
N SER A 133 -28.51 -13.51 19.51
CA SER A 133 -28.73 -12.08 19.27
C SER A 133 -28.45 -11.78 17.81
N VAL A 134 -29.43 -11.22 17.12
CA VAL A 134 -29.36 -10.88 15.69
C VAL A 134 -29.40 -9.37 15.57
N THR A 135 -28.32 -8.79 15.06
CA THR A 135 -28.17 -7.34 14.88
C THR A 135 -28.11 -7.02 13.40
N ALA A 136 -28.98 -6.13 12.92
CA ALA A 136 -28.95 -5.57 11.59
C ALA A 136 -28.68 -4.05 11.64
N GLY A 137 -27.97 -3.52 10.65
CA GLY A 137 -27.68 -2.09 10.53
C GLY A 137 -27.73 -1.63 9.08
N GLU A 138 -28.08 -0.37 8.87
CA GLU A 138 -28.17 0.21 7.54
C GLU A 138 -26.77 0.62 7.04
N TRP A 139 -26.49 0.35 5.77
CA TRP A 139 -25.21 0.72 5.17
C TRP A 139 -25.00 2.25 5.24
N GLY A 140 -23.89 2.66 5.87
CA GLY A 140 -23.50 4.07 5.94
C GLY A 140 -24.16 4.88 7.07
N THR A 141 -24.96 4.26 7.93
CA THR A 141 -25.51 4.91 9.14
C THR A 141 -25.00 4.23 10.42
N GLN A 142 -25.12 4.92 11.55
CA GLN A 142 -24.84 4.31 12.87
C GLN A 142 -26.07 3.62 13.48
N ARG A 143 -27.19 3.56 12.75
CA ARG A 143 -28.43 2.99 13.25
C ARG A 143 -28.38 1.47 13.15
N GLN A 144 -28.57 0.80 14.28
CA GLN A 144 -28.60 -0.65 14.39
C GLN A 144 -29.84 -1.08 15.20
N GLN A 145 -30.40 -2.24 14.86
CA GLN A 145 -31.49 -2.87 15.59
C GLN A 145 -31.08 -4.30 15.96
N THR A 146 -31.25 -4.67 17.23
CA THR A 146 -30.90 -5.99 17.76
C THR A 146 -32.15 -6.69 18.27
N HIS A 147 -32.34 -7.95 17.88
CA HIS A 147 -33.38 -8.84 18.39
C HIS A 147 -32.75 -10.06 19.04
N VAL A 148 -33.30 -10.51 20.17
CA VAL A 148 -32.90 -11.75 20.83
C VAL A 148 -33.95 -12.81 20.53
N VAL A 149 -33.52 -13.94 19.99
CA VAL A 149 -34.41 -15.02 19.56
C VAL A 149 -33.93 -16.33 20.14
N HIS A 150 -34.86 -17.08 20.71
CA HIS A 150 -34.65 -18.45 21.14
C HIS A 150 -35.14 -19.40 20.04
N VAL A 151 -34.31 -20.38 19.66
CA VAL A 151 -34.60 -21.33 18.58
C VAL A 151 -34.48 -22.75 19.12
N ASP A 152 -35.59 -23.48 19.12
CA ASP A 152 -35.63 -24.90 19.44
C ASP A 152 -35.32 -25.79 18.22
N LYS A 153 -35.03 -27.07 18.45
CA LYS A 153 -34.73 -28.03 17.39
C LYS A 153 -35.90 -28.16 16.41
N GLY A 154 -35.66 -27.83 15.14
CA GLY A 154 -36.66 -27.90 14.07
C GLY A 154 -37.58 -26.67 13.98
N GLN A 155 -37.37 -25.67 14.84
CA GLN A 155 -38.09 -24.40 14.79
C GLN A 155 -37.47 -23.45 13.77
N SER A 156 -38.28 -22.57 13.19
CA SER A 156 -37.82 -21.44 12.38
C SER A 156 -38.42 -20.16 12.94
N ALA A 157 -37.61 -19.09 13.00
CA ALA A 157 -38.02 -17.78 13.46
C ALA A 157 -37.79 -16.75 12.35
N ASN A 158 -38.84 -16.02 11.97
CA ASN A 158 -38.76 -14.94 11.00
C ASN A 158 -38.62 -13.61 11.75
N ILE A 159 -37.58 -12.85 11.44
CA ILE A 159 -37.26 -11.58 12.08
C ILE A 159 -37.26 -10.51 11.00
N THR A 160 -38.00 -9.42 11.23
CA THR A 160 -38.04 -8.28 10.32
C THR A 160 -37.39 -7.07 11.00
N PHE A 161 -36.51 -6.40 10.28
CA PHE A 161 -35.85 -5.18 10.73
C PHE A 161 -36.49 -3.98 10.04
N THR A 162 -37.07 -3.07 10.81
CA THR A 162 -37.59 -1.79 10.32
C THR A 162 -36.50 -0.74 10.49
N MET A 163 -35.73 -0.52 9.43
CA MET A 163 -34.65 0.46 9.42
C MET A 163 -35.12 1.90 9.30
#